data_AF-A0A2G6DFV3-F1
#
_entry.id   AF-A0A2G6DFV3-F1
#
_cell.length_a   1.000
_cell.length_b   1.000
_cell.length_c   1.000
_cell.angle_alpha   90.00
_cell.angle_beta   90.00
_cell.angle_gamma   90.00
#
_symmetry.space_group_name_H-M   'P 1'
#
loop_
_entity.id
_entity.type
_entity.pdbx_description
1 polymer ?
#
loop_
_entity_poly.entity_id
_entity_poly.type
_entity_poly.pdbx_seq_one_letter_code
_entity_poly.pdbx_strand_id
1 'polypeptide(L)'
;MFTLYNKLYAEATFELARKGKITLSNRCPFPDRKGATEYALQFIRYEALYQIITTDKECSGCLQDLIERISNHEFYIKLSMPWGNPQPEKDDDLVKKLNSKGHKKKVKAVLDLIYSVRCNMFHGNKQFVQVQVDLLQPLTVILRCIIVELYSKLQTTR
;
A
#
# COMPACT_ATOMS: atom_id res chain seq x y z
N MET A 1 -6.07 3.34 11.00
CA MET A 1 -5.18 3.79 9.90
C MET A 1 -5.64 3.35 8.52
N PHE A 2 -5.89 2.05 8.28
CA PHE A 2 -6.39 1.60 6.97
C PHE A 2 -7.73 2.24 6.55
N THR A 3 -8.65 2.48 7.47
CA THR A 3 -9.92 3.17 7.20
C THR A 3 -9.71 4.60 6.69
N LEU A 4 -8.74 5.33 7.26
CA LEU A 4 -8.37 6.67 6.79
C LEU A 4 -7.73 6.59 5.40
N TYR A 5 -6.78 5.68 5.19
CA TYR A 5 -6.19 5.48 3.87
C TYR A 5 -7.25 5.17 2.81
N ASN A 6 -8.23 4.32 3.16
CA ASN A 6 -9.36 3.98 2.29
C ASN A 6 -10.17 5.19 1.85
N LYS A 7 -10.53 6.04 2.80
CA LYS A 7 -11.24 7.28 2.51
C LYS A 7 -10.41 8.21 1.62
N LEU A 8 -9.13 8.36 1.92
CA LEU A 8 -8.26 9.29 1.22
C LEU A 8 -7.96 8.87 -0.22
N TYR A 9 -7.63 7.59 -0.47
CA TYR A 9 -7.42 7.17 -1.87
C TYR A 9 -8.72 7.18 -2.67
N ALA A 10 -9.88 6.96 -2.02
CA ALA A 10 -11.17 7.07 -2.68
C ALA A 10 -11.44 8.52 -3.10
N GLU A 11 -11.23 9.49 -2.20
CA GLU A 11 -11.36 10.91 -2.53
C GLU A 11 -10.39 11.33 -3.64
N ALA A 12 -9.12 10.91 -3.56
CA ALA A 12 -8.14 11.17 -4.61
C ALA A 12 -8.55 10.58 -5.96
N THR A 13 -9.19 9.40 -5.95
CA THR A 13 -9.73 8.78 -7.17
C THR A 13 -10.88 9.61 -7.74
N PHE A 14 -11.80 10.09 -6.91
CA PHE A 14 -12.89 10.96 -7.36
C PHE A 14 -12.38 12.31 -7.88
N GLU A 15 -11.38 12.91 -7.23
CA GLU A 15 -10.73 14.14 -7.70
C GLU A 15 -10.09 13.95 -9.09
N LEU A 16 -9.38 12.84 -9.32
CA LEU A 16 -8.83 12.54 -10.64
C LEU A 16 -9.92 12.36 -11.70
N ALA A 17 -11.07 11.77 -11.33
CA ALA A 17 -12.20 11.60 -12.23
C ALA A 17 -12.87 12.94 -12.55
N ARG A 18 -13.09 13.81 -11.55
CA ARG A 18 -13.61 15.18 -11.73
C ARG A 18 -12.74 16.01 -12.67
N LYS A 19 -11.41 15.82 -12.61
CA LYS A 19 -10.42 16.47 -13.49
C LYS A 19 -10.29 15.81 -14.87
N GLY A 20 -11.09 14.79 -15.19
CA GLY A 20 -11.06 14.09 -16.47
C GLY A 20 -9.78 13.26 -16.72
N LYS A 21 -8.95 13.01 -15.70
CA LYS A 21 -7.72 12.21 -15.84
C LYS A 21 -7.98 10.71 -15.86
N ILE A 22 -9.08 10.28 -15.26
CA ILE A 22 -9.54 8.89 -15.27
C ILE A 22 -11.04 8.84 -15.53
N THR A 23 -11.51 7.75 -16.12
CA THR A 23 -12.94 7.50 -16.33
C THR A 23 -13.42 6.47 -15.31
N LEU A 24 -14.38 6.86 -14.47
CA LEU A 24 -15.11 5.93 -13.61
C LEU A 24 -16.44 5.59 -14.28
N SER A 25 -16.71 4.30 -14.44
CA SER A 25 -18.01 3.83 -14.95
C SER A 25 -18.98 3.69 -13.78
N ASN A 26 -20.17 4.28 -13.90
CA ASN A 26 -21.26 4.08 -12.94
C ASN A 26 -21.79 2.64 -12.92
N ARG A 27 -21.43 1.81 -13.89
CA ARG A 27 -21.87 0.40 -13.99
C ARG A 27 -20.89 -0.57 -13.33
N CYS A 28 -19.70 -0.12 -12.95
CA CYS A 28 -18.69 -0.95 -12.32
C CYS A 28 -18.51 -0.56 -10.85
N PRO A 29 -18.26 -1.53 -9.96
CA PRO A 29 -17.90 -1.23 -8.58
C PRO A 29 -16.61 -0.39 -8.53
N PHE A 30 -16.46 0.37 -7.45
CA PHE A 30 -15.28 1.21 -7.24
C PHE A 30 -13.99 0.37 -7.40
N PRO A 31 -13.02 0.79 -8.23
CA PRO A 31 -11.85 -0.01 -8.55
C PRO A 31 -10.82 0.06 -7.40
N ASP A 32 -11.13 -0.58 -6.28
CA ASP A 32 -10.47 -0.39 -4.98
C ASP A 32 -8.94 -0.56 -5.03
N ARG A 33 -8.47 -1.66 -5.64
CA ARG A 33 -7.04 -1.90 -5.83
C ARG A 33 -6.35 -0.82 -6.66
N LYS A 34 -6.96 -0.38 -7.76
CA LYS A 34 -6.40 0.68 -8.60
C LYS A 34 -6.43 2.02 -7.86
N GLY A 35 -7.49 2.30 -7.11
CA GLY A 35 -7.58 3.43 -6.18
C GLY A 35 -6.37 3.49 -5.25
N ALA A 36 -6.13 2.40 -4.52
CA ALA A 36 -5.09 2.30 -3.51
C ALA A 36 -3.64 2.21 -4.04
N THR A 37 -3.41 1.80 -5.30
CA THR A 37 -2.05 1.53 -5.81
C THR A 37 -1.65 2.37 -7.02
N GLU A 38 -2.61 2.86 -7.80
CA GLU A 38 -2.34 3.58 -9.06
C GLU A 38 -2.89 5.01 -9.02
N TYR A 39 -4.14 5.20 -8.63
CA TYR A 39 -4.78 6.52 -8.64
C TYR A 39 -4.28 7.40 -7.49
N ALA A 40 -4.14 6.87 -6.27
CA ALA A 40 -3.46 7.57 -5.18
C ALA A 40 -2.04 8.02 -5.58
N LEU A 41 -1.30 7.15 -6.27
CA LEU A 41 0.05 7.44 -6.75
C LEU A 41 0.06 8.56 -7.80
N GLN A 42 -0.88 8.54 -8.75
CA GLN A 42 -1.03 9.59 -9.76
C GLN A 42 -1.40 10.94 -9.14
N PHE A 43 -2.15 10.94 -8.05
CA PHE A 43 -2.58 12.14 -7.36
C PHE A 43 -1.44 12.80 -6.56
N ILE A 44 -0.71 12.03 -5.74
CA ILE A 44 0.39 12.55 -4.90
C ILE A 44 1.67 12.82 -5.71
N ARG A 45 1.84 12.10 -6.84
CA ARG A 45 3.07 11.94 -7.62
C ARG A 45 4.07 10.98 -6.96
N TYR A 46 4.77 10.21 -7.79
CA TYR A 46 5.65 9.14 -7.34
C TYR A 46 6.94 9.66 -6.67
N GLU A 47 7.42 10.83 -7.06
CA GLU A 47 8.65 11.40 -6.51
C GLU A 47 8.48 11.81 -5.06
N ALA A 48 7.35 12.43 -4.71
CA ALA A 48 7.05 12.85 -3.34
C ALA A 48 6.95 11.64 -2.41
N LEU A 49 6.18 10.61 -2.80
CA LEU A 49 6.09 9.37 -2.02
C LEU A 49 7.42 8.64 -1.91
N TYR A 50 8.20 8.60 -3.00
CA TYR A 50 9.52 7.97 -2.97
C TYR A 50 10.42 8.64 -1.93
N GLN A 51 10.51 9.98 -1.96
CA GLN A 51 11.31 10.75 -1.01
C GLN A 51 10.88 10.49 0.44
N ILE A 52 9.57 10.48 0.72
CA ILE A 52 9.07 10.22 2.08
C ILE A 52 9.46 8.81 2.55
N ILE A 53 9.34 7.81 1.66
CA ILE A 53 9.66 6.42 1.99
C ILE A 53 11.17 6.22 2.21
N THR A 54 12.03 6.95 1.50
CA THR A 54 13.48 6.73 1.54
C THR A 54 14.25 7.68 2.46
N THR A 55 13.77 8.90 2.66
CA THR A 55 14.49 9.94 3.40
C THR A 55 14.18 9.92 4.89
N ASP A 56 12.98 9.49 5.26
CA ASP A 56 12.63 9.24 6.65
C ASP A 56 13.30 7.94 7.14
N LYS A 57 14.17 8.06 8.15
CA LYS A 57 14.92 6.93 8.72
C LYS A 57 14.01 5.90 9.38
N GLU A 58 12.94 6.33 10.03
CA GLU A 58 11.98 5.45 10.69
C GLU A 58 11.20 4.65 9.63
N CYS A 59 10.70 5.35 8.60
CA CYS A 59 9.93 4.74 7.50
C CYS A 59 10.78 3.75 6.70
N SER A 60 12.00 4.16 6.35
CA SER A 60 12.92 3.32 5.59
C SER A 60 13.40 2.11 6.40
N GLY A 61 13.67 2.27 7.70
CA GLY A 61 13.97 1.17 8.62
C GLY A 61 12.82 0.16 8.70
N CYS A 62 11.60 0.64 8.99
CA CYS A 62 10.41 -0.21 9.03
C CYS A 62 10.16 -0.96 7.71
N LEU A 63 10.45 -0.32 6.56
CA LEU A 63 10.33 -0.97 5.27
C LEU A 63 11.37 -2.08 5.08
N GLN A 64 12.61 -1.88 5.52
CA GLN A 64 13.64 -2.90 5.45
C GLN A 64 13.34 -4.08 6.38
N ASP A 65 12.90 -3.81 7.60
CA ASP A 65 12.48 -4.85 8.55
C ASP A 65 11.36 -5.72 7.94
N LEU A 66 10.37 -5.10 7.29
CA LEU A 66 9.32 -5.84 6.59
C LEU A 66 9.85 -6.65 5.42
N ILE A 67 10.77 -6.10 4.62
CA ILE A 67 11.39 -6.81 3.50
C ILE A 67 12.14 -8.05 4.00
N GLU A 68 12.92 -7.93 5.07
CA GLU A 68 13.68 -9.04 5.65
C GLU A 68 12.77 -10.15 6.13
N ARG A 69 11.73 -9.80 6.91
CA ARG A 69 10.78 -10.79 7.44
C ARG A 69 9.98 -11.51 6.35
N ILE A 70 9.60 -10.80 5.27
CA ILE A 70 8.97 -11.44 4.10
C ILE A 70 9.95 -12.40 3.42
N SER A 71 11.21 -11.98 3.26
CA SER A 71 12.27 -12.79 2.63
C SER A 71 12.60 -14.04 3.43
N ASN A 72 12.51 -13.95 4.77
CA ASN A 72 12.69 -15.08 5.68
C ASN A 72 11.46 -15.99 5.80
N HIS A 73 10.39 -15.71 5.04
CA HIS A 73 9.11 -16.42 5.10
C HIS A 73 8.47 -16.45 6.50
N GLU A 74 8.73 -15.43 7.34
CA GLU A 74 8.08 -15.30 8.65
C GLU A 74 6.56 -15.06 8.50
N PHE A 75 6.14 -14.49 7.38
CA PHE A 75 4.74 -14.37 6.99
C PHE A 75 4.60 -14.26 5.47
N TYR A 76 3.43 -14.67 4.96
CA TYR A 76 3.09 -14.63 3.55
C TYR A 76 2.11 -13.48 3.25
N ILE A 77 2.48 -12.61 2.31
CA ILE A 77 1.68 -11.43 1.95
C ILE A 77 0.77 -11.75 0.78
N LYS A 78 1.27 -12.49 -0.21
CA LYS A 78 0.48 -12.89 -1.37
C LYS A 78 -0.22 -14.21 -1.07
N LEU A 79 -1.54 -14.12 -0.91
CA LEU A 79 -2.42 -15.26 -0.66
C LEU A 79 -3.33 -15.50 -1.87
N SER A 80 -3.60 -16.77 -2.18
CA SER A 80 -4.49 -17.14 -3.29
C SER A 80 -5.94 -16.92 -2.89
N MET A 81 -6.78 -16.51 -3.83
CA MET A 81 -8.22 -16.41 -3.60
C MET A 81 -8.93 -17.62 -4.22
N PRO A 82 -9.97 -18.18 -3.57
CA PRO A 82 -10.51 -17.81 -2.26
C PRO A 82 -9.83 -18.51 -1.06
N TRP A 83 -8.93 -19.45 -1.31
CA TRP A 83 -8.46 -20.42 -0.30
C TRP A 83 -7.44 -19.88 0.70
N GLY A 84 -6.85 -18.72 0.44
CA GLY A 84 -5.86 -18.10 1.31
C GLY A 84 -4.49 -18.78 1.30
N ASN A 85 -4.21 -19.68 0.35
CA ASN A 85 -2.92 -20.38 0.34
C ASN A 85 -1.77 -19.41 0.03
N PRO A 86 -0.65 -19.49 0.77
CA PRO A 86 0.58 -18.76 0.45
C PRO A 86 1.02 -18.90 -1.00
N GLN A 87 1.55 -17.81 -1.57
CA GLN A 87 2.17 -17.78 -2.90
C GLN A 87 3.60 -17.19 -2.78
N PRO A 88 4.57 -18.00 -2.30
CA PRO A 88 5.93 -17.54 -2.01
C PRO A 88 6.62 -16.88 -3.21
N GLU A 89 6.39 -17.40 -4.43
CA GLU A 89 6.96 -16.85 -5.66
C GLU A 89 6.49 -15.42 -5.95
N LYS A 90 5.27 -15.07 -5.51
CA LYS A 90 4.74 -13.70 -5.62
C LYS A 90 5.23 -12.80 -4.50
N ASP A 91 5.54 -13.36 -3.33
CA ASP A 91 6.22 -12.63 -2.26
C ASP A 91 7.67 -12.31 -2.64
N ASP A 92 8.39 -13.24 -3.29
CA ASP A 92 9.73 -13.00 -3.82
C ASP A 92 9.75 -11.89 -4.87
N ASP A 93 8.77 -11.90 -5.79
CA ASP A 93 8.61 -10.82 -6.76
C ASP A 93 8.26 -9.48 -6.10
N LEU A 94 7.43 -9.50 -5.04
CA LEU A 94 7.15 -8.32 -4.24
C LEU A 94 8.43 -7.78 -3.59
N VAL A 95 9.23 -8.63 -2.92
CA VAL A 95 10.52 -8.28 -2.32
C VAL A 95 11.49 -7.69 -3.35
N LYS A 96 11.61 -8.32 -4.54
CA LYS A 96 12.43 -7.78 -5.64
C LYS A 96 11.99 -6.39 -6.08
N LYS A 97 10.68 -6.13 -6.10
CA LYS A 97 10.13 -4.81 -6.45
C LYS A 97 10.33 -3.79 -5.33
N LEU A 98 10.19 -4.19 -4.07
CA LEU A 98 10.46 -3.35 -2.89
C LEU A 98 11.94 -2.94 -2.81
N ASN A 99 12.85 -3.82 -3.22
CA ASN A 99 14.29 -3.53 -3.33
C ASN A 99 14.71 -2.81 -4.63
N SER A 100 13.77 -2.43 -5.49
CA SER A 100 14.11 -1.81 -6.77
C SER A 100 14.70 -0.41 -6.59
N LYS A 101 15.75 -0.10 -7.36
CA LYS A 101 16.28 1.27 -7.52
C LYS A 101 15.35 2.19 -8.32
N GLY A 102 14.38 1.63 -9.06
CA GLY A 102 13.42 2.41 -9.83
C GLY A 102 12.34 3.01 -8.94
N HIS A 103 12.29 4.34 -8.83
CA HIS A 103 11.41 5.05 -7.89
C HIS A 103 9.94 4.61 -8.01
N LYS A 104 9.40 4.66 -9.23
CA LYS A 104 8.00 4.27 -9.51
C LYS A 104 7.71 2.81 -9.16
N LYS A 105 8.66 1.90 -9.46
CA LYS A 105 8.53 0.46 -9.18
C LYS A 105 8.52 0.20 -7.67
N LYS A 106 9.43 0.83 -6.93
CA LYS A 106 9.50 0.74 -5.46
C LYS A 106 8.24 1.25 -4.79
N VAL A 107 7.80 2.47 -5.13
CA VAL A 107 6.59 3.05 -4.54
C VAL A 107 5.35 2.21 -4.83
N LYS A 108 5.17 1.74 -6.07
CA LYS A 108 4.03 0.87 -6.41
C LYS A 108 4.05 -0.43 -5.60
N ALA A 109 5.23 -1.00 -5.36
CA ALA A 109 5.39 -2.19 -4.53
C ALA A 109 5.03 -1.95 -3.06
N VAL A 110 5.42 -0.80 -2.50
CA VAL A 110 5.02 -0.40 -1.13
C VAL A 110 3.51 -0.27 -1.00
N LEU A 111 2.85 0.39 -1.96
CA LEU A 111 1.39 0.51 -1.96
C LEU A 111 0.70 -0.86 -2.14
N ASP A 112 1.28 -1.74 -2.95
CA ASP A 112 0.77 -3.10 -3.15
C ASP A 112 0.96 -3.98 -1.90
N LEU A 113 2.06 -3.81 -1.15
CA LEU A 113 2.25 -4.42 0.18
C LEU A 113 1.17 -3.95 1.15
N ILE A 114 0.99 -2.64 1.30
CA ILE A 114 -0.04 -2.04 2.17
C ILE A 114 -1.43 -2.57 1.80
N TYR A 115 -1.77 -2.59 0.51
CA TYR A 115 -3.06 -3.09 0.03
C TYR A 115 -3.23 -4.58 0.34
N SER A 116 -2.20 -5.40 0.12
CA SER A 116 -2.25 -6.85 0.33
C SER A 116 -2.41 -7.18 1.80
N VAL A 117 -1.61 -6.56 2.69
CA VAL A 117 -1.73 -6.75 4.14
C VAL A 117 -3.10 -6.33 4.63
N ARG A 118 -3.62 -5.20 4.15
CA ARG A 118 -4.97 -4.77 4.47
C ARG A 118 -5.99 -5.82 4.09
N CYS A 119 -5.97 -6.32 2.85
CA CYS A 119 -6.87 -7.39 2.41
C CYS A 119 -6.72 -8.65 3.27
N ASN A 120 -5.51 -9.05 3.61
CA ASN A 120 -5.25 -10.20 4.48
C ASN A 120 -5.78 -9.99 5.89
N MET A 121 -5.77 -8.77 6.44
CA MET A 121 -6.37 -8.50 7.75
C MET A 121 -7.92 -8.50 7.72
N PHE A 122 -8.52 -8.08 6.61
CA PHE A 122 -9.98 -8.11 6.45
C PHE A 122 -10.55 -9.49 6.09
N HIS A 123 -9.74 -10.35 5.46
CA HIS A 123 -10.14 -11.70 5.03
C HIS A 123 -9.45 -12.84 5.81
N GLY A 124 -8.44 -12.52 6.61
CA GLY A 124 -7.68 -13.48 7.39
C GLY A 124 -8.51 -14.10 8.50
N ASN A 125 -8.20 -15.36 8.80
CA ASN A 125 -8.82 -16.10 9.89
C ASN A 125 -8.67 -15.30 11.20
N LYS A 126 -9.75 -15.14 11.98
CA LYS A 126 -9.88 -14.23 13.14
C LYS A 126 -9.04 -14.63 14.37
N GLN A 127 -7.88 -15.25 14.16
CA GLN A 127 -6.96 -15.61 15.24
C GLN A 127 -5.99 -14.45 15.48
N PHE A 128 -5.87 -14.05 16.75
CA PHE A 128 -4.91 -13.06 17.20
C PHE A 128 -3.56 -13.76 17.38
N VAL A 129 -2.60 -13.46 16.50
CA VAL A 129 -1.26 -14.07 16.53
C VAL A 129 -0.23 -12.94 16.58
N GLN A 130 0.79 -13.08 17.43
CA GLN A 130 1.83 -12.06 17.63
C GLN A 130 2.50 -11.61 16.32
N VAL A 131 2.63 -12.51 15.34
CA VAL A 131 3.14 -12.21 13.99
C VAL A 131 2.37 -11.07 13.29
N GLN A 132 1.10 -10.88 13.61
CA GLN A 132 0.30 -9.77 13.09
C GLN A 132 0.79 -8.43 13.64
N VAL A 133 1.25 -8.36 14.89
CA VAL A 133 1.82 -7.14 15.48
C VAL A 133 3.14 -6.81 14.78
N ASP A 134 4.00 -7.80 14.62
CA ASP A 134 5.31 -7.68 13.95
C ASP A 134 5.19 -7.19 12.50
N LEU A 135 4.10 -7.56 11.81
CA LEU A 135 3.76 -7.05 10.49
C LEU A 135 3.12 -5.64 10.55
N LEU A 136 2.14 -5.44 11.44
CA LEU A 136 1.30 -4.24 11.43
C LEU A 136 1.96 -3.02 12.02
N GLN A 137 2.84 -3.17 13.01
CA GLN A 137 3.52 -2.05 13.65
C GLN A 137 4.40 -1.26 12.66
N PRO A 138 5.38 -1.87 11.96
CA PRO A 138 6.18 -1.16 10.98
C PRO A 138 5.34 -0.67 9.79
N LEU A 139 4.33 -1.43 9.37
CA LEU A 139 3.44 -1.02 8.29
C LEU A 139 2.60 0.21 8.66
N THR A 140 2.21 0.34 9.93
CA THR A 140 1.46 1.49 10.43
C THR A 140 2.29 2.77 10.38
N VAL A 141 3.59 2.69 10.65
CA VAL A 141 4.52 3.83 10.50
C VAL A 141 4.56 4.28 9.04
N ILE A 142 4.79 3.35 8.11
CA ILE A 142 4.83 3.65 6.67
C ILE A 142 3.49 4.24 6.20
N LEU A 143 2.38 3.63 6.62
CA LEU A 143 1.04 4.07 6.26
C LEU A 143 0.73 5.47 6.79
N ARG A 144 1.20 5.81 7.99
CA ARG A 144 1.06 7.16 8.57
C ARG A 144 1.70 8.21 7.68
N CYS A 145 2.93 7.99 7.22
CA CYS A 145 3.64 8.94 6.38
C CYS A 145 2.90 9.16 5.05
N ILE A 146 2.38 8.10 4.44
CA ILE A 146 1.58 8.18 3.20
C ILE A 146 0.27 8.92 3.42
N ILE A 147 -0.44 8.64 4.53
CA ILE A 147 -1.71 9.29 4.86
C ILE A 147 -1.53 10.81 5.03
N VAL A 148 -0.49 11.23 5.76
CA VAL A 148 -0.21 12.65 6.00
C VAL A 148 0.02 13.39 4.69
N GLU A 149 0.84 12.83 3.79
CA GLU A 149 1.11 13.43 2.49
C GLU A 149 -0.14 13.48 1.61
N LEU A 150 -0.90 12.38 1.55
CA LEU A 150 -2.12 12.31 0.75
C LEU A 150 -3.16 13.33 1.24
N TYR A 151 -3.32 13.46 2.55
CA TYR A 151 -4.20 14.44 3.17
C TYR A 151 -3.80 15.87 2.83
N SER A 152 -2.51 16.19 2.97
CA SER A 152 -1.95 17.51 2.63
C SER A 152 -2.26 17.90 1.18
N LYS A 153 -2.02 16.98 0.23
CA LYS A 153 -2.33 17.21 -1.20
C LYS A 153 -3.81 17.42 -1.48
N LEU A 154 -4.68 16.68 -0.79
CA LEU A 154 -6.13 16.83 -0.93
C LEU A 154 -6.62 18.17 -0.36
N GLN A 155 -6.01 18.67 0.71
CA GLN A 155 -6.35 20.00 1.25
C GLN A 155 -5.96 21.13 0.31
N THR A 156 -4.77 21.10 -0.31
CA THR A 156 -4.35 22.13 -1.27
C THR A 156 -5.14 22.12 -2.59
N THR A 157 -5.89 21.05 -2.86
CA THR A 157 -6.67 20.89 -4.09
C THR A 157 -8.11 21.42 -3.97
N ARG A 158 -8.60 21.63 -2.75
CA ARG A 158 -9.91 22.23 -2.47
C ARG A 158 -9.83 23.74 -2.46
#